data_AF-A0A024NQU7-F1
#
_entry.id   AF-A0A024NQU7-F1
#
_cell.length_a   1.000
_cell.length_b   1.000
_cell.length_c   1.000
_cell.angle_alpha   90.00
_cell.angle_beta   90.00
_cell.angle_gamma   90.00
#
_symmetry.space_group_name_H-M   'P 1'
#
loop_
_entity.id
_entity.type
_entity.pdbx_description
1 polymer ?
#
loop_
_entity_poly.entity_id
_entity_poly.type
_entity_poly.pdbx_seq_one_letter_code
_entity_poly.pdbx_strand_id
1 'polypeptide(L)'
;GHVNPAVTFGALIGGRISVLKAVYYWIAQLLGSVVASLLLRLVTDNMRPQAFNLAKNVGAGHGLLLEIAVTFGLMYVVYATAIDPKRGTIGSIAPLAIGLVVGANVLAGGPFDGACMNPARAFGPALVGWRWDYHWIFWVGPLIGAAIAAVIYEYIMVPTVPFQTHPQNQPLVAEDY
;
A
#
# COMPACT_ATOMS: atom_id res chain seq x y z
N GLY A 1 -8.31 3.82 5.55
CA GLY A 1 -7.08 3.80 6.36
C GLY A 1 -6.01 3.00 5.62
N HIS A 2 -4.72 3.21 5.91
CA HIS A 2 -3.65 2.59 5.10
C HIS A 2 -3.53 1.08 5.31
N VAL A 3 -3.58 0.59 6.57
CA VAL A 3 -3.56 -0.84 6.98
C VAL A 3 -2.38 -1.66 6.39
N ASN A 4 -1.41 -0.99 5.80
CA ASN A 4 -0.31 -1.59 5.04
C ASN A 4 0.89 -0.63 5.05
N PRO A 5 2.07 -1.08 5.50
CA PRO A 5 3.28 -0.28 5.48
C PRO A 5 3.69 0.19 4.08
N ALA A 6 3.50 -0.64 3.05
CA ALA A 6 3.78 -0.26 1.66
C ALA A 6 2.85 0.84 1.17
N VAL A 7 1.56 0.77 1.49
CA VAL A 7 0.61 1.85 1.16
C VAL A 7 0.96 3.14 1.88
N THR A 8 1.34 3.04 3.15
CA THR A 8 1.80 4.18 3.95
C THR A 8 3.06 4.79 3.36
N PHE A 9 4.00 3.95 2.92
CA PHE A 9 5.22 4.38 2.28
C PHE A 9 4.96 5.06 0.94
N GLY A 10 4.11 4.50 0.08
CA GLY A 10 3.74 5.12 -1.18
C GLY A 10 3.10 6.50 -0.98
N ALA A 11 2.19 6.62 -0.02
CA ALA A 11 1.60 7.92 0.35
C ALA A 11 2.65 8.91 0.91
N LEU A 12 3.66 8.43 1.63
CA LEU A 12 4.77 9.27 2.10
C LEU A 12 5.64 9.75 0.94
N ILE A 13 6.00 8.86 0.01
CA ILE A 13 6.79 9.17 -1.19
C ILE A 13 6.11 10.22 -2.05
N GLY A 14 4.79 10.13 -2.24
CA GLY A 14 4.03 11.16 -2.95
C GLY A 14 3.72 12.43 -2.15
N GLY A 15 4.27 12.59 -0.94
CA GLY A 15 4.07 13.80 -0.13
C GLY A 15 2.67 13.97 0.44
N ARG A 16 1.88 12.89 0.54
CA ARG A 16 0.48 12.92 1.01
C ARG A 16 0.32 12.74 2.51
N ILE A 17 1.39 12.29 3.19
CA ILE A 17 1.46 12.22 4.65
C ILE A 17 2.84 12.69 5.13
N SER A 18 2.94 13.14 6.38
CA SER A 18 4.22 13.44 7.02
C SER A 18 4.96 12.18 7.47
N VAL A 19 6.28 12.26 7.59
CA VAL A 19 7.14 11.17 8.10
C VAL A 19 6.68 10.70 9.48
N LEU A 20 6.41 11.63 10.41
CA LEU A 20 5.97 11.30 11.76
C LEU A 20 4.66 10.49 11.74
N LYS A 21 3.70 10.87 10.88
CA LYS A 21 2.44 10.14 10.72
C LYS A 21 2.68 8.75 10.13
N ALA A 22 3.59 8.62 9.17
CA ALA A 22 3.96 7.34 8.59
C ALA A 22 4.52 6.36 9.64
N VAL A 23 5.39 6.85 10.54
CA VAL A 23 5.95 6.06 11.65
C VAL A 23 4.85 5.57 12.58
N TYR A 24 3.91 6.42 13.00
CA TYR A 24 2.77 6.00 13.83
C TYR A 24 1.90 4.96 13.12
N TYR A 25 1.66 5.12 11.82
CA TYR A 25 0.94 4.13 11.02
C TYR A 25 1.66 2.77 11.03
N TRP A 26 2.97 2.73 10.78
CA TRP A 26 3.73 1.49 10.77
C TRP A 26 3.73 0.78 12.11
N ILE A 27 3.92 1.51 13.21
CA ILE A 27 3.86 0.93 14.56
C ILE A 27 2.48 0.31 14.80
N ALA A 28 1.40 1.05 14.53
CA ALA A 28 0.05 0.54 14.72
C ALA A 28 -0.26 -0.67 13.83
N GLN A 29 0.19 -0.66 12.58
CA GLN A 29 -0.01 -1.75 11.62
C GLN A 29 0.73 -3.02 12.04
N LEU A 30 1.98 -2.90 12.50
CA LEU A 30 2.77 -4.04 12.96
C LEU A 30 2.19 -4.63 14.24
N LEU A 31 1.84 -3.80 15.23
CA LEU A 31 1.20 -4.25 16.47
C LEU A 31 -0.14 -4.93 16.18
N GLY A 32 -0.97 -4.36 15.33
CA GLY A 32 -2.24 -4.96 14.93
C GLY A 32 -2.06 -6.34 14.28
N SER A 33 -1.05 -6.49 13.41
CA SER A 33 -0.74 -7.78 12.78
C SER A 33 -0.27 -8.84 13.79
N VAL A 34 0.56 -8.46 14.76
CA VAL A 34 1.00 -9.35 15.84
C VAL A 34 -0.18 -9.79 16.68
N VAL A 35 -1.04 -8.86 17.11
CA VAL A 35 -2.24 -9.17 17.89
C VAL A 35 -3.17 -10.11 17.11
N ALA A 36 -3.44 -9.83 15.83
CA ALA A 36 -4.25 -10.70 14.98
C ALA A 36 -3.66 -12.11 14.84
N SER A 37 -2.33 -12.22 14.72
CA SER A 37 -1.63 -13.50 14.60
C SER A 37 -1.64 -14.31 15.90
N LEU A 38 -1.53 -13.64 17.05
CA LEU A 38 -1.68 -14.27 18.37
C LEU A 38 -3.11 -14.76 18.59
N LEU A 39 -4.11 -13.94 18.23
CA LEU A 39 -5.52 -14.35 18.30
C LEU A 39 -5.79 -15.54 17.38
N LEU A 40 -5.25 -15.54 16.16
CA LEU A 40 -5.38 -16.67 15.24
C LEU A 40 -4.81 -17.95 15.87
N ARG A 41 -3.63 -17.88 16.49
CA ARG A 41 -3.02 -19.00 17.20
C ARG A 41 -3.90 -19.50 18.35
N LEU A 42 -4.53 -18.59 19.09
CA LEU A 42 -5.44 -18.94 20.18
C LEU A 42 -6.68 -19.69 19.68
N VAL A 43 -7.33 -19.20 18.63
CA VAL A 43 -8.58 -19.80 18.11
C VAL A 43 -8.35 -21.07 17.28
N THR A 44 -7.11 -21.33 16.87
CA THR A 44 -6.71 -22.53 16.12
C THR A 44 -5.98 -23.55 16.99
N ASP A 45 -6.31 -23.61 18.28
CA ASP A 45 -5.73 -24.56 19.24
C ASP A 45 -4.20 -24.59 19.23
N ASN A 46 -3.59 -23.41 19.37
CA ASN A 46 -2.14 -23.20 19.37
C ASN A 46 -1.40 -23.55 18.08
N MET A 47 -2.10 -23.79 16.97
CA MET A 47 -1.45 -23.93 15.66
C MET A 47 -0.62 -22.69 15.33
N ARG A 48 0.63 -22.91 14.89
CA ARG A 48 1.50 -21.80 14.49
C ARG A 48 0.94 -21.16 13.21
N PRO A 49 0.70 -19.82 13.20
CA PRO A 49 0.26 -19.13 12.00
C PRO A 49 1.22 -19.37 10.83
N GLN A 50 0.67 -19.53 9.63
CA GLN A 50 1.49 -19.67 8.44
C GLN A 50 2.07 -18.32 8.04
N ALA A 51 3.40 -18.22 8.05
CA ALA A 51 4.13 -17.10 7.48
C ALA A 51 4.14 -17.18 5.95
N PHE A 52 4.25 -16.03 5.30
CA PHE A 52 4.47 -15.97 3.85
C PHE A 52 5.82 -16.59 3.50
N ASN A 53 5.85 -17.31 2.39
CA ASN A 53 7.04 -17.97 1.90
C ASN A 53 6.88 -18.20 0.38
N LEU A 54 7.99 -18.50 -0.28
CA LEU A 54 8.01 -18.87 -1.68
C LEU A 54 7.56 -20.32 -1.84
N ALA A 55 6.79 -20.58 -2.89
CA ALA A 55 6.45 -21.92 -3.31
C ALA A 55 7.70 -22.69 -3.72
N LYS A 56 7.61 -24.01 -3.67
CA LYS A 56 8.71 -24.89 -4.06
C LYS A 56 9.14 -24.57 -5.50
N ASN A 57 10.45 -24.39 -5.70
CA ASN A 57 11.10 -24.02 -6.96
C ASN A 57 10.90 -22.57 -7.44
N VAL A 58 10.25 -21.70 -6.65
CA VAL A 58 10.26 -20.25 -6.93
C VAL A 58 11.54 -19.65 -6.34
N GLY A 59 12.41 -19.12 -7.21
CA GLY A 59 13.63 -18.44 -6.77
C GLY A 59 13.34 -17.07 -6.15
N ALA A 60 14.21 -16.65 -5.22
CA ALA A 60 14.07 -15.38 -4.49
C ALA A 60 13.85 -14.15 -5.40
N GLY A 61 14.58 -14.06 -6.52
CA GLY A 61 14.41 -12.96 -7.47
C GLY A 61 13.03 -12.95 -8.15
N HIS A 62 12.46 -14.12 -8.44
CA HIS A 62 11.14 -14.22 -9.06
C HIS A 62 10.03 -13.84 -8.07
N GLY A 63 10.13 -14.29 -6.82
CA GLY A 63 9.21 -13.86 -5.76
C GLY A 63 9.30 -12.35 -5.49
N LEU A 64 10.51 -11.79 -5.49
CA LEU A 64 10.69 -10.35 -5.36
C LEU A 64 10.02 -9.57 -6.49
N LEU A 65 10.23 -9.98 -7.75
CA LEU A 65 9.61 -9.34 -8.90
C LEU A 65 8.08 -9.44 -8.86
N LEU A 66 7.54 -10.58 -8.43
CA LEU A 66 6.11 -10.78 -8.27
C LEU A 66 5.53 -9.82 -7.21
N GLU A 67 6.12 -9.76 -6.01
CA GLU A 67 5.70 -8.82 -4.95
C GLU A 67 5.77 -7.35 -5.38
N ILE A 68 6.80 -6.97 -6.14
CA ILE A 68 6.90 -5.62 -6.73
C ILE A 68 5.70 -5.36 -7.64
N ALA A 69 5.39 -6.28 -8.56
CA ALA A 69 4.32 -6.11 -9.54
C ALA A 69 2.93 -6.06 -8.88
N VAL A 70 2.62 -6.98 -7.97
CA VAL A 70 1.31 -7.00 -7.31
C VAL A 70 1.14 -5.80 -6.37
N THR A 71 2.19 -5.36 -5.69
CA THR A 71 2.11 -4.17 -4.83
C THR A 71 2.04 -2.88 -5.62
N PHE A 72 2.72 -2.80 -6.77
CA PHE A 72 2.54 -1.70 -7.71
C PHE A 72 1.07 -1.58 -8.12
N GLY A 73 0.45 -2.69 -8.55
CA GLY A 73 -0.96 -2.70 -8.94
C GLY A 73 -1.89 -2.25 -7.80
N LEU A 74 -1.66 -2.75 -6.58
CA LEU A 74 -2.38 -2.31 -5.39
C LEU A 74 -2.22 -0.80 -5.16
N MET A 75 -0.98 -0.31 -5.13
CA MET A 75 -0.71 1.08 -4.79
C MET A 75 -1.21 2.03 -5.88
N TYR A 76 -1.16 1.63 -7.15
CA TYR A 76 -1.73 2.40 -8.26
C TYR A 76 -3.25 2.57 -8.10
N VAL A 77 -3.97 1.49 -7.75
CA VAL A 77 -5.42 1.57 -7.45
C VAL A 77 -5.70 2.43 -6.23
N VAL A 78 -4.87 2.33 -5.17
CA VAL A 78 -4.99 3.22 -4.00
C VAL A 78 -4.83 4.67 -4.41
N TYR A 79 -3.87 4.98 -5.29
CA TYR A 79 -3.68 6.32 -5.80
C TYR A 79 -4.89 6.82 -6.57
N ALA A 80 -5.32 6.07 -7.57
CA ALA A 80 -6.42 6.42 -8.45
C ALA A 80 -7.76 6.59 -7.72
N THR A 81 -7.98 5.80 -6.68
CA THR A 81 -9.29 5.73 -6.03
C THR A 81 -9.34 6.46 -4.69
N ALA A 82 -8.25 6.56 -3.94
CA ALA A 82 -8.28 7.09 -2.57
C ALA A 82 -7.43 8.35 -2.35
N ILE A 83 -6.35 8.52 -3.12
CA ILE A 83 -5.39 9.62 -2.88
C ILE A 83 -5.61 10.78 -3.84
N ASP A 84 -5.80 10.50 -5.14
CA ASP A 84 -5.91 11.52 -6.18
C ASP A 84 -7.03 12.53 -5.83
N PRO A 85 -6.72 13.84 -5.73
CA PRO A 85 -7.73 14.87 -5.48
C PRO A 85 -8.79 14.96 -6.58
N LYS A 86 -8.46 14.54 -7.81
CA LYS A 86 -9.34 14.58 -9.00
C LYS A 86 -10.14 13.30 -9.19
N ARG A 87 -10.08 12.34 -8.25
CA ARG A 87 -10.78 11.05 -8.32
C ARG A 87 -12.30 11.14 -8.51
N GLY A 88 -12.92 12.28 -8.18
CA GLY A 88 -14.36 12.48 -8.32
C GLY A 88 -15.17 11.39 -7.62
N THR A 89 -16.17 10.86 -8.32
CA THR A 89 -17.08 9.81 -7.80
C THR A 89 -16.38 8.48 -7.54
N ILE A 90 -15.24 8.19 -8.18
CA ILE A 90 -14.46 6.96 -7.96
C ILE A 90 -14.00 6.85 -6.51
N GLY A 91 -13.83 7.99 -5.81
CA GLY A 91 -13.53 8.02 -4.38
C GLY A 91 -14.52 7.25 -3.50
N SER A 92 -15.79 7.19 -3.89
CA SER A 92 -16.83 6.48 -3.15
C SER A 92 -16.65 4.96 -3.16
N ILE A 93 -16.06 4.40 -4.22
CA ILE A 93 -15.86 2.96 -4.40
C ILE A 93 -14.45 2.51 -4.03
N ALA A 94 -13.60 3.40 -3.51
CA ALA A 94 -12.20 3.11 -3.23
C ALA A 94 -11.99 1.87 -2.34
N PRO A 95 -12.73 1.67 -1.22
CA PRO A 95 -12.55 0.46 -0.41
C PRO A 95 -12.85 -0.83 -1.18
N LEU A 96 -13.89 -0.81 -2.02
CA LEU A 96 -14.27 -1.96 -2.86
C LEU A 96 -13.21 -2.23 -3.94
N ALA A 97 -12.78 -1.20 -4.66
CA ALA A 97 -11.77 -1.32 -5.71
C ALA A 97 -10.42 -1.84 -5.15
N ILE A 98 -9.99 -1.31 -4.01
CA ILE A 98 -8.78 -1.74 -3.31
C ILE A 98 -8.93 -3.20 -2.86
N GLY A 99 -10.08 -3.58 -2.29
CA GLY A 99 -10.33 -4.98 -1.90
C GLY A 99 -10.30 -5.94 -3.09
N LEU A 100 -10.92 -5.57 -4.21
CA LEU A 100 -10.97 -6.39 -5.42
C LEU A 100 -9.60 -6.57 -6.06
N VAL A 101 -8.75 -5.53 -6.13
CA VAL A 101 -7.39 -5.69 -6.68
C VAL A 101 -6.52 -6.56 -5.78
N VAL A 102 -6.65 -6.46 -4.45
CA VAL A 102 -5.98 -7.38 -3.52
C VAL A 102 -6.44 -8.81 -3.77
N GLY A 103 -7.75 -9.03 -3.89
CA GLY A 103 -8.31 -10.36 -4.18
C GLY A 103 -7.81 -10.94 -5.49
N ALA A 104 -7.83 -10.16 -6.58
CA ALA A 104 -7.33 -10.56 -7.89
C ALA A 104 -5.83 -10.91 -7.85
N ASN A 105 -5.03 -10.09 -7.17
CA ASN A 105 -3.60 -10.37 -6.99
C ASN A 105 -3.34 -11.64 -6.18
N VAL A 106 -4.16 -11.93 -5.16
CA VAL A 106 -4.06 -13.18 -4.40
C VAL A 106 -4.44 -14.39 -5.26
N LEU A 107 -5.46 -14.28 -6.11
CA LEU A 107 -5.81 -15.35 -7.05
C LEU A 107 -4.68 -15.60 -8.07
N ALA A 108 -3.97 -14.57 -8.49
CA ALA A 108 -2.89 -14.68 -9.47
C ALA A 108 -1.54 -15.12 -8.85
N GLY A 109 -1.10 -14.46 -7.79
CA GLY A 109 0.23 -14.63 -7.18
C GLY A 109 0.25 -15.59 -5.99
N GLY A 110 -0.91 -15.87 -5.38
CA GLY A 110 -1.04 -16.71 -4.19
C GLY A 110 -0.30 -18.05 -4.26
N PRO A 111 -0.41 -18.82 -5.36
CA PRO A 111 0.30 -20.09 -5.52
C PRO A 111 1.83 -20.00 -5.57
N PHE A 112 2.41 -18.80 -5.75
CA PHE A 112 3.85 -18.61 -5.96
C PHE A 112 4.57 -18.03 -4.75
N ASP A 113 4.06 -16.95 -4.14
CA ASP A 113 4.65 -16.29 -2.98
C ASP A 113 3.62 -15.87 -1.91
N GLY A 114 2.35 -16.23 -2.13
CA GLY A 114 1.22 -15.85 -1.28
C GLY A 114 0.62 -14.47 -1.58
N ALA A 115 1.18 -13.71 -2.53
CA ALA A 115 0.80 -12.35 -2.90
C ALA A 115 0.53 -11.49 -1.65
N CYS A 116 1.59 -11.22 -0.91
CA CYS A 116 1.51 -10.55 0.38
C CYS A 116 1.05 -9.10 0.23
N MET A 117 1.76 -8.34 -0.63
CA MET A 117 1.61 -6.91 -0.89
C MET A 117 1.76 -5.99 0.34
N ASN A 118 1.97 -6.55 1.52
CA ASN A 118 1.80 -5.85 2.80
C ASN A 118 2.82 -6.35 3.84
N PRO A 119 3.87 -5.55 4.14
CA PRO A 119 4.89 -5.95 5.10
C PRO A 119 4.35 -6.27 6.49
N ALA A 120 3.33 -5.54 6.98
CA ALA A 120 2.73 -5.85 8.27
C ALA A 120 1.97 -7.18 8.23
N ARG A 121 1.25 -7.48 7.15
CA ARG A 121 0.56 -8.76 6.95
C ARG A 121 1.54 -9.94 6.93
N ALA A 122 2.76 -9.74 6.40
CA ALA A 122 3.82 -10.75 6.49
C ALA A 122 4.42 -10.88 7.90
N PHE A 123 4.61 -9.74 8.59
CA PHE A 123 5.38 -9.67 9.83
C PHE A 123 4.73 -10.42 11.01
N GLY A 124 3.43 -10.21 11.24
CA GLY A 124 2.73 -10.81 12.40
C GLY A 124 2.82 -12.33 12.43
N PRO A 125 2.44 -13.04 11.35
CA PRO A 125 2.54 -14.50 11.30
C PRO A 125 3.99 -15.00 11.36
N ALA A 126 4.94 -14.28 10.75
CA ALA A 126 6.36 -14.61 10.83
C ALA A 126 6.90 -14.55 12.26
N LEU A 127 6.57 -13.49 13.00
CA LEU A 127 6.98 -13.31 14.39
C LEU A 127 6.34 -14.36 15.31
N VAL A 128 5.02 -14.55 15.22
CA VAL A 128 4.28 -15.46 16.11
C VAL A 128 4.56 -16.94 15.80
N GLY A 129 4.74 -17.27 14.51
CA GLY A 129 5.06 -18.62 14.05
C GLY A 129 6.55 -18.96 14.07
N TRP A 130 7.41 -17.95 14.30
CA TRP A 130 8.87 -18.01 14.25
C TRP A 130 9.41 -18.57 12.92
N ARG A 131 8.95 -18.00 11.80
CA ARG A 131 9.32 -18.39 10.43
C ARG A 131 9.70 -17.16 9.64
N TRP A 132 10.98 -17.05 9.29
CA TRP A 132 11.57 -15.85 8.69
C TRP A 132 12.17 -16.09 7.30
N ASP A 133 12.00 -17.29 6.76
CA ASP A 133 12.48 -17.65 5.42
C ASP A 133 11.95 -16.65 4.39
N TYR A 134 12.87 -16.09 3.60
CA TYR A 134 12.57 -15.11 2.56
C TYR A 134 11.79 -13.86 3.02
N HIS A 135 11.67 -13.62 4.33
CA HIS A 135 10.80 -12.57 4.87
C HIS A 135 11.13 -11.17 4.35
N TRP A 136 12.41 -10.91 4.06
CA TRP A 136 12.88 -9.65 3.51
C TRP A 136 12.22 -9.28 2.17
N ILE A 137 11.79 -10.27 1.37
CA ILE A 137 11.10 -10.04 0.09
C ILE A 137 9.79 -9.30 0.32
N PHE A 138 9.05 -9.66 1.37
CA PHE A 138 7.77 -9.04 1.72
C PHE A 138 7.92 -7.64 2.34
N TRP A 139 9.14 -7.16 2.50
CA TRP A 139 9.44 -5.75 2.79
C TRP A 139 9.94 -5.04 1.53
N VAL A 140 11.01 -5.55 0.93
CA VAL A 140 11.68 -4.90 -0.20
C VAL A 140 10.76 -4.82 -1.41
N GLY A 141 10.09 -5.91 -1.77
CA GLY A 141 9.21 -5.97 -2.93
C GLY A 141 8.05 -4.99 -2.81
N PRO A 142 7.25 -5.05 -1.73
CA PRO A 142 6.14 -4.12 -1.54
C PRO A 142 6.55 -2.65 -1.47
N LEU A 143 7.66 -2.32 -0.81
CA LEU A 143 8.13 -0.94 -0.71
C LEU A 143 8.57 -0.39 -2.07
N ILE A 144 9.29 -1.20 -2.88
CA ILE A 144 9.68 -0.81 -4.23
C ILE A 144 8.45 -0.63 -5.13
N GLY A 145 7.54 -1.62 -5.16
CA GLY A 145 6.31 -1.55 -5.96
C GLY A 145 5.46 -0.33 -5.63
N ALA A 146 5.29 -0.04 -4.34
CA ALA A 146 4.55 1.14 -3.88
C ALA A 146 5.23 2.46 -4.23
N ALA A 147 6.57 2.54 -4.13
CA ALA A 147 7.32 3.73 -4.52
C ALA A 147 7.20 4.02 -6.02
N ILE A 148 7.34 2.99 -6.86
CA ILE A 148 7.20 3.12 -8.32
C ILE A 148 5.80 3.63 -8.66
N ALA A 149 4.75 3.04 -8.08
CA ALA A 149 3.38 3.47 -8.29
C ALA A 149 3.15 4.92 -7.86
N ALA A 150 3.67 5.31 -6.69
CA ALA A 150 3.54 6.66 -6.17
C ALA A 150 4.19 7.70 -7.09
N VAL A 151 5.43 7.45 -7.51
CA VAL A 151 6.17 8.35 -8.41
C VAL A 151 5.45 8.46 -9.77
N ILE A 152 5.07 7.33 -10.37
CA ILE A 152 4.36 7.35 -11.66
C ILE A 152 3.05 8.14 -11.54
N TYR A 153 2.25 7.87 -10.51
CA TYR A 153 0.95 8.50 -10.40
C TYR A 153 1.07 10.01 -10.11
N GLU A 154 1.93 10.41 -9.17
CA GLU A 154 2.10 11.82 -8.80
C GLU A 154 2.68 12.68 -9.92
N TYR A 155 3.67 12.18 -10.65
CA TYR A 155 4.38 13.01 -11.62
C TYR A 155 3.84 12.89 -13.05
N ILE A 156 3.12 11.82 -13.38
CA ILE A 156 2.60 11.58 -14.73
C ILE A 156 1.08 11.72 -14.78
N MET A 157 0.35 11.18 -13.80
CA MET A 157 -1.11 11.12 -13.84
C MET A 157 -1.79 12.33 -13.17
N VAL A 158 -1.13 12.98 -12.21
CA VAL A 158 -1.62 14.20 -11.55
C VAL A 158 -0.86 15.41 -12.13
N PRO A 159 -1.43 16.16 -13.10
CA PRO A 159 -0.78 17.38 -13.58
C PRO A 159 -0.63 18.38 -12.44
N THR A 160 0.60 18.82 -12.17
CA THR A 160 0.89 20.00 -11.35
C THR A 160 0.15 21.19 -11.96
N VAL A 161 -0.83 21.74 -11.24
CA VAL A 161 -1.40 23.04 -11.62
C VAL A 161 -0.24 24.04 -11.53
N PRO A 162 0.15 24.72 -12.63
CA PRO A 162 1.12 25.80 -12.52
C PRO A 162 0.58 26.80 -11.50
N PHE A 163 1.45 27.37 -10.65
CA PHE A 163 1.07 28.48 -9.79
C PHE A 163 0.31 29.52 -10.63
N GLN A 164 -1.01 29.62 -10.42
CA GLN A 164 -1.74 30.77 -10.93
C GLN A 164 -1.26 31.97 -10.10
N THR A 165 -0.33 32.73 -10.66
CA THR A 165 -0.12 34.10 -10.22
C THR A 165 -1.45 34.81 -10.45
N HIS A 166 -2.23 35.02 -9.38
CA HIS A 166 -3.37 35.92 -9.45
C HIS A 166 -2.88 37.25 -10.04
N PRO A 167 -3.44 37.72 -11.17
CA PRO A 167 -3.20 39.09 -11.61
C PRO A 167 -3.80 39.98 -10.51
N GLN A 168 -2.96 40.64 -9.71
CA GLN A 168 -3.37 41.50 -8.60
C GLN A 168 -4.14 42.76 -9.03
N ASN A 169 -4.46 42.93 -10.32
CA ASN A 169 -4.99 44.17 -10.88
C ASN A 169 -6.25 43.94 -11.73
N GLN A 170 -7.29 43.32 -11.16
CA GLN A 170 -8.64 43.56 -11.67
C GLN A 170 -9.23 44.71 -10.87
N PRO A 171 -9.31 45.95 -11.42
CA PRO A 171 -10.05 47.01 -10.76
C PRO A 171 -11.50 46.56 -10.60
N LEU A 172 -12.03 46.70 -9.38
CA LEU A 172 -13.44 46.48 -9.09
C LEU A 172 -14.24 47.37 -10.03
N VAL A 173 -15.07 46.74 -10.87
CA VAL A 173 -16.05 47.47 -11.68
C VAL A 173 -16.91 48.23 -10.68
N ALA A 174 -16.85 49.56 -10.72
CA ALA A 174 -17.73 50.40 -9.93
C ALA A 174 -19.16 50.06 -10.37
N GLU A 175 -19.97 49.54 -9.44
CA GLU A 175 -21.40 49.45 -9.66
C GLU A 175 -21.92 50.88 -9.77
N ASP A 176 -22.36 51.25 -10.98
CA ASP A 176 -23.09 52.49 -11.21
C ASP A 176 -24.42 52.42 -10.43
N TYR A 177 -24.62 53.40 -9.55
CA TYR A 177 -25.84 53.66 -8.79
C TYR A 177 -27.03 54.03 -9.69
#